data_AF-A0A6I2XGR2-F1
#
_entry.id   AF-A0A6I2XGR2-F1
#
_cell.length_a   1.000
_cell.length_b   1.000
_cell.length_c   1.000
_cell.angle_alpha   90.00
_cell.angle_beta   90.00
_cell.angle_gamma   90.00
#
_symmetry.space_group_name_H-M   'P 1'
#
loop_
_entity.id
_entity.type
_entity.pdbx_description
1 polymer ?
#
loop_
_entity_poly.entity_id
_entity_poly.type
_entity_poly.pdbx_seq_one_letter_code
_entity_poly.pdbx_strand_id
1 'polypeptide(L)'
;MAKKVTKKNNPKWVAKKYGFKSGLEETISQQIESQGIKVEYETEKVPYIIPASNHTYSPDFKLPNGIRVETKGRFVAADRKKHLLVKEHNPHLDIRFVFSNSKNKISKKSKTTYGDWCEKNGYKYADKIIPNEWFLEENRP
;
A
#
# COMPACT_ATOMS: atom_id res chain seq x y z
N MET A 1 42.39 16.09 -28.68
CA MET A 1 42.16 15.30 -29.90
C MET A 1 41.29 14.09 -29.57
N ALA A 2 40.03 14.09 -30.02
CA ALA A 2 39.06 13.06 -29.67
C ALA A 2 39.33 11.79 -30.49
N LYS A 3 39.58 10.67 -29.80
CA LYS A 3 39.79 9.36 -30.43
C LYS A 3 38.46 8.87 -31.01
N LYS A 4 38.38 8.77 -32.34
CA LYS A 4 37.38 7.95 -33.05
C LYS A 4 37.57 6.50 -32.64
N VAL A 5 36.55 5.89 -32.04
CA VAL A 5 36.49 4.44 -31.84
C VAL A 5 35.46 3.89 -32.81
N THR A 6 35.96 3.24 -33.86
CA THR A 6 35.20 2.47 -34.83
C THR A 6 34.61 1.20 -34.20
N LYS A 7 33.43 0.81 -34.70
CA LYS A 7 32.73 -0.48 -34.51
C LYS A 7 33.70 -1.64 -34.22
N LYS A 8 33.88 -2.01 -32.95
CA LYS A 8 34.24 -3.37 -32.54
C LYS A 8 33.97 -3.56 -31.05
N ASN A 9 33.02 -4.44 -30.76
CA ASN A 9 32.89 -5.24 -29.55
C ASN A 9 32.76 -4.51 -28.20
N ASN A 10 31.58 -3.96 -27.91
CA ASN A 10 31.04 -4.06 -26.55
C ASN A 10 29.51 -3.89 -26.52
N PRO A 11 28.70 -4.96 -26.63
CA PRO A 11 27.25 -4.87 -26.45
C PRO A 11 26.91 -4.80 -24.94
N LYS A 12 27.49 -3.82 -24.24
CA LYS A 12 27.30 -3.58 -22.81
C LYS A 12 26.93 -2.12 -22.53
N TRP A 13 26.08 -1.52 -23.34
CA TRP A 13 25.56 -0.19 -23.04
C TRP A 13 24.17 -0.32 -22.39
N VAL A 14 24.09 0.20 -21.16
CA VAL A 14 22.96 0.43 -20.24
C VAL A 14 22.02 -0.74 -19.90
N ALA A 15 21.50 -1.48 -20.88
CA ALA A 15 20.43 -2.46 -20.69
C ALA A 15 20.87 -3.79 -20.05
N LYS A 16 22.09 -4.27 -20.36
CA LYS A 16 22.53 -5.64 -20.02
C LYS A 16 22.82 -5.88 -18.52
N LYS A 17 22.78 -4.84 -17.68
CA LYS A 17 22.98 -4.96 -16.22
C LYS A 17 21.72 -4.72 -15.39
N TYR A 18 20.71 -4.01 -15.91
CA TYR A 18 19.56 -3.56 -15.11
C TYR A 18 18.17 -3.88 -15.69
N GLY A 19 18.05 -4.14 -17.00
CA GLY A 19 16.76 -4.36 -17.67
C GLY A 19 15.90 -3.08 -17.72
N PHE A 20 15.42 -2.71 -18.91
CA PHE A 20 14.39 -1.67 -19.02
C PHE A 20 13.13 -2.12 -18.29
N LYS A 21 12.43 -1.21 -17.61
CA LYS A 21 11.21 -1.50 -16.84
C LYS A 21 9.98 -1.56 -17.73
N SER A 22 10.08 -1.11 -18.98
CA SER A 22 9.01 -1.18 -19.97
C SER A 22 9.53 -1.26 -21.40
N GLY A 23 8.72 -1.77 -22.33
CA GLY A 23 9.06 -1.79 -23.76
C GLY A 23 9.20 -0.39 -24.38
N LEU A 24 8.55 0.62 -23.78
CA LEU A 24 8.71 2.02 -24.17
C LEU A 24 10.12 2.52 -23.86
N GLU A 25 10.65 2.23 -22.66
CA GLU A 25 12.01 2.62 -22.29
C GLU A 25 13.07 1.99 -23.20
N GLU A 26 12.87 0.73 -23.60
CA GLU A 26 13.74 0.07 -24.58
C GLU A 26 13.73 0.80 -25.92
N THR A 27 12.54 1.15 -26.42
CA THR A 27 12.36 1.91 -27.67
C THR A 27 13.07 3.26 -27.61
N ILE A 28 12.91 3.99 -26.50
CA ILE A 28 13.56 5.30 -26.29
C ILE A 28 15.08 5.15 -26.17
N SER A 29 15.58 4.10 -25.50
CA SER A 29 17.02 3.87 -25.44
C SER A 29 17.62 3.64 -26.82
N GLN A 30 16.93 2.89 -27.69
CA GLN A 30 17.38 2.69 -29.08
C GLN A 30 17.38 4.01 -29.86
N GLN A 31 16.36 4.86 -29.65
CA GLN A 31 16.32 6.20 -30.24
C GLN A 31 17.52 7.05 -29.79
N ILE A 32 17.83 7.09 -28.49
CA ILE A 32 18.97 7.84 -27.93
C ILE A 32 20.30 7.30 -28.47
N GLU A 33 20.44 5.97 -28.53
CA GLU A 33 21.63 5.31 -29.08
C GLU A 33 21.83 5.63 -30.56
N SER A 34 20.74 5.66 -31.35
CA SER A 34 20.79 6.01 -32.79
C SER A 34 21.26 7.44 -33.04
N GLN A 35 21.09 8.33 -32.05
CA GLN A 35 21.62 9.70 -32.08
C GLN A 35 23.06 9.79 -31.54
N GLY A 36 23.63 8.69 -31.06
CA GLY A 36 24.98 8.63 -30.50
C GLY A 36 25.15 9.38 -29.18
N ILE A 37 24.04 9.67 -28.48
CA ILE A 37 24.02 10.44 -27.24
C ILE A 37 24.23 9.50 -26.06
N LYS A 38 25.15 9.85 -25.16
CA LYS A 38 25.33 9.13 -23.90
C LYS A 38 24.42 9.74 -22.85
N VAL A 39 23.57 8.92 -22.25
CA VAL A 39 22.67 9.30 -21.17
C VAL A 39 22.90 8.41 -19.95
N GLU A 40 22.54 8.93 -18.79
CA GLU A 40 22.42 8.16 -17.57
C GLU A 40 20.97 7.68 -17.42
N TYR A 41 20.76 6.48 -16.89
CA TYR A 41 19.44 5.88 -16.71
C TYR A 41 19.25 5.51 -15.25
N GLU A 42 18.23 6.09 -14.61
CA GLU A 42 17.87 5.88 -13.19
C GLU A 42 19.02 6.09 -12.17
N THR A 43 19.98 6.95 -12.49
CA THR A 43 21.11 7.28 -11.60
C THR A 43 20.73 8.34 -10.55
N GLU A 44 19.86 9.28 -10.93
CA GLU A 44 19.44 10.39 -10.07
C GLU A 44 18.22 10.02 -9.21
N LYS A 45 18.23 10.46 -7.95
CA LYS A 45 17.07 10.40 -7.05
C LYS A 45 16.76 11.80 -6.56
N VAL A 46 15.58 12.30 -6.93
CA VAL A 46 15.11 13.62 -6.51
C VAL A 46 14.15 13.45 -5.32
N PRO A 47 14.50 13.91 -4.10
CA PRO A 47 13.60 13.85 -2.95
C PRO A 47 12.44 14.82 -3.13
N TYR A 48 11.24 14.43 -2.68
CA TYR A 48 10.06 15.30 -2.66
C TYR A 48 9.20 15.00 -1.42
N ILE A 49 8.35 15.96 -1.06
CA ILE A 49 7.41 15.85 0.06
C ILE A 49 5.99 15.76 -0.50
N ILE A 50 5.20 14.83 0.04
CA ILE A 50 3.75 14.79 -0.18
C ILE A 50 3.11 15.57 0.98
N PRO A 51 2.48 16.74 0.74
CA PRO A 51 1.84 17.51 1.80
C PRO A 51 0.73 16.72 2.50
N ALA A 52 0.45 17.08 3.76
CA ALA A 52 -0.69 16.56 4.48
C ALA A 52 -2.00 16.92 3.75
N SER A 53 -2.94 15.98 3.74
CA SER A 53 -4.28 16.18 3.17
C SER A 53 -5.33 15.70 4.17
N ASN A 54 -6.48 16.38 4.17
CA ASN A 54 -7.59 16.05 5.06
C ASN A 54 -8.46 14.97 4.42
N HIS A 55 -8.85 13.98 5.24
CA HIS A 55 -9.71 12.88 4.83
C HIS A 55 -10.75 12.62 5.92
N THR A 56 -11.93 12.16 5.53
CA THR A 56 -13.01 11.81 6.46
C THR A 56 -13.24 10.30 6.43
N TYR A 57 -13.39 9.71 7.60
CA TYR A 57 -13.76 8.31 7.77
C TYR A 57 -15.23 8.22 8.20
N SER A 58 -16.01 7.48 7.43
CA SER A 58 -17.40 7.12 7.77
C SER A 58 -17.45 5.63 8.09
N PRO A 59 -17.76 5.23 9.34
CA PRO A 59 -18.00 3.83 9.66
C PRO A 59 -19.31 3.36 9.00
N ASP A 60 -19.40 2.07 8.69
CA ASP A 60 -20.62 1.51 8.10
C ASP A 60 -21.81 1.58 9.07
N PHE A 61 -21.55 1.27 10.36
CA PHE A 61 -22.56 1.31 11.40
C PHE A 61 -22.03 1.94 12.69
N LYS A 62 -22.93 2.58 13.43
CA LYS A 62 -22.69 3.06 14.80
C LYS A 62 -23.75 2.44 15.71
N LEU A 63 -23.32 1.64 16.67
CA LEU A 63 -24.19 1.04 17.66
C LEU A 63 -24.61 2.08 18.72
N PRO A 64 -25.76 1.89 19.41
CA PRO A 64 -26.23 2.82 20.44
C PRO A 64 -25.25 3.04 21.60
N ASN A 65 -24.42 2.03 21.90
CA ASN A 65 -23.37 2.09 22.92
C ASN A 65 -22.05 2.73 22.45
N GLY A 66 -22.04 3.35 21.26
CA GLY A 66 -20.89 4.08 20.75
C GLY A 66 -19.89 3.25 19.95
N ILE A 67 -20.02 1.93 19.87
CA ILE A 67 -19.14 1.10 19.02
C ILE A 67 -19.37 1.45 17.53
N ARG A 68 -18.29 1.74 16.79
CA ARG A 68 -18.32 1.86 15.33
C ARG A 68 -17.95 0.53 14.71
N VAL A 69 -18.77 0.04 13.80
CA VAL A 69 -18.54 -1.21 13.08
C VAL A 69 -18.24 -0.92 11.62
N GLU A 70 -17.10 -1.43 11.15
CA GLU A 70 -16.73 -1.48 9.74
C GLU A 70 -16.90 -2.92 9.24
N THR A 71 -17.74 -3.11 8.22
CA THR A 71 -17.84 -4.38 7.51
C THR A 71 -16.79 -4.44 6.41
N LYS A 72 -16.12 -5.59 6.25
CA LYS A 72 -15.05 -5.70 5.24
C LYS A 72 -14.97 -7.07 4.59
N GLY A 73 -15.15 -7.08 3.27
CA GLY A 73 -14.81 -8.24 2.44
C GLY A 73 -13.32 -8.25 2.10
N ARG A 74 -12.88 -7.25 1.33
CA ARG A 74 -11.50 -7.07 0.91
C ARG A 74 -10.83 -6.01 1.79
N PHE A 75 -9.74 -6.37 2.44
CA PHE A 75 -9.01 -5.46 3.33
C PHE A 75 -7.65 -5.10 2.74
N VAL A 76 -7.57 -4.02 1.95
CA VAL A 76 -6.35 -3.64 1.23
C VAL A 76 -5.37 -2.84 2.08
N ALA A 77 -4.15 -2.66 1.60
CA ALA A 77 -3.10 -1.91 2.33
C ALA A 77 -3.51 -0.46 2.64
N ALA A 78 -4.21 0.20 1.71
CA ALA A 78 -4.72 1.55 1.91
C ALA A 78 -5.75 1.62 3.06
N ASP A 79 -6.70 0.66 3.13
CA ASP A 79 -7.67 0.59 4.23
C ASP A 79 -6.99 0.39 5.58
N ARG A 80 -5.98 -0.50 5.64
CA ARG A 80 -5.23 -0.76 6.88
C ARG A 80 -4.49 0.49 7.34
N LYS A 81 -3.82 1.19 6.42
CA LYS A 81 -3.14 2.46 6.72
C LYS A 81 -4.14 3.53 7.19
N LYS A 82 -5.29 3.64 6.53
CA LYS A 82 -6.39 4.54 6.93
C LYS A 82 -6.77 4.31 8.39
N HIS A 83 -7.05 3.07 8.78
CA HIS A 83 -7.50 2.78 10.14
C HIS A 83 -6.41 3.00 11.18
N LEU A 84 -5.13 2.75 10.87
CA LEU A 84 -4.05 3.12 11.79
C LEU A 84 -4.02 4.63 12.07
N LEU A 85 -4.12 5.45 11.02
CA LEU A 85 -4.16 6.92 11.15
C LEU A 85 -5.42 7.40 11.87
N VAL A 86 -6.58 6.81 11.58
CA VAL A 86 -7.84 7.14 12.27
C VAL A 86 -7.70 6.88 13.77
N LYS A 87 -7.15 5.74 14.16
CA LYS A 87 -6.92 5.39 15.57
C LYS A 87 -5.88 6.26 16.23
N GLU A 88 -4.78 6.57 15.53
CA GLU A 88 -3.75 7.48 16.01
C GLU A 88 -4.31 8.88 16.30
N HIS A 89 -5.12 9.42 15.39
CA HIS A 89 -5.70 10.76 15.54
C HIS A 89 -6.97 10.78 16.41
N ASN A 90 -7.63 9.65 16.63
CA ASN A 90 -8.88 9.54 17.39
C ASN A 90 -8.86 8.32 18.32
N PRO A 91 -7.98 8.31 19.33
CA PRO A 91 -7.75 7.13 20.17
C PRO A 91 -8.96 6.72 21.02
N HIS A 92 -9.94 7.63 21.20
CA HIS A 92 -11.18 7.40 21.94
C HIS A 92 -12.26 6.66 21.13
N LEU A 93 -12.08 6.50 19.82
CA LEU A 93 -13.07 5.78 19.00
C LEU A 93 -12.90 4.27 19.16
N ASP A 94 -13.94 3.59 19.67
CA ASP A 94 -14.06 2.14 19.59
C ASP A 94 -14.52 1.75 18.19
N ILE A 95 -13.56 1.35 17.35
CA ILE A 95 -13.80 0.84 16.00
C ILE A 95 -13.54 -0.66 15.98
N ARG A 96 -14.46 -1.43 15.42
CA ARG A 96 -14.37 -2.89 15.30
C ARG A 96 -14.69 -3.34 13.88
N PHE A 97 -14.17 -4.51 13.50
CA PHE A 97 -14.35 -5.04 12.16
C PHE A 97 -15.25 -6.27 12.13
N VAL A 98 -16.16 -6.34 11.16
CA VAL A 98 -16.85 -7.58 10.81
C VAL A 98 -16.41 -8.00 9.41
N PHE A 99 -15.60 -9.05 9.33
CA PHE A 99 -15.07 -9.53 8.07
C PHE A 99 -16.01 -10.55 7.42
N SER A 100 -15.95 -10.69 6.10
CA SER A 100 -16.53 -11.88 5.45
C SER A 100 -15.77 -13.16 5.83
N ASN A 101 -14.45 -13.05 5.98
CA ASN A 101 -13.55 -14.07 6.50
C ASN A 101 -12.23 -13.44 6.97
N SER A 102 -12.04 -13.39 8.29
CA SER A 102 -10.86 -12.84 8.97
C SER A 102 -9.57 -13.63 8.70
N LYS A 103 -9.70 -14.90 8.33
CA LYS A 103 -8.56 -15.77 7.97
C LYS A 103 -7.98 -15.45 6.58
N ASN A 104 -8.62 -14.56 5.82
CA ASN A 104 -8.07 -14.09 4.56
C ASN A 104 -6.72 -13.40 4.78
N LYS A 105 -5.77 -13.67 3.88
CA LYS A 105 -4.42 -13.10 3.95
C LYS A 105 -4.40 -11.65 3.47
N ILE A 106 -3.59 -10.80 4.12
CA ILE A 106 -3.40 -9.38 3.73
C ILE A 106 -2.87 -9.20 2.30
N SER A 107 -2.22 -10.23 1.75
CA SER A 107 -1.83 -10.37 0.36
C SER A 107 -1.65 -11.85 0.02
N LYS A 108 -1.66 -12.22 -1.27
CA LYS A 108 -1.51 -13.62 -1.73
C LYS A 108 -0.28 -14.34 -1.16
N LYS A 109 0.82 -13.60 -0.94
CA LYS A 109 2.10 -14.15 -0.46
C LYS A 109 2.27 -14.06 1.06
N SER A 110 1.41 -13.33 1.77
CA SER A 110 1.55 -13.14 3.21
C SER A 110 1.14 -14.37 4.01
N LYS A 111 1.77 -14.58 5.16
CA LYS A 111 1.26 -15.50 6.18
C LYS A 111 0.27 -14.81 7.12
N THR A 112 0.35 -13.49 7.25
CA THR A 112 -0.52 -12.67 8.10
C THR A 112 -1.93 -12.59 7.54
N THR A 113 -2.92 -12.89 8.37
CA THR A 113 -4.35 -12.78 8.09
C THR A 113 -4.91 -11.39 8.43
N TYR A 114 -6.18 -11.13 8.12
CA TYR A 114 -6.87 -9.91 8.55
C TYR A 114 -7.04 -9.90 10.08
N GLY A 115 -7.37 -11.06 10.66
CA GLY A 115 -7.44 -11.25 12.11
C GLY A 115 -6.11 -10.96 12.80
N ASP A 116 -5.01 -11.56 12.33
CA ASP A 116 -3.66 -11.32 12.87
C ASP A 116 -3.30 -9.82 12.85
N TRP A 117 -3.72 -9.12 11.79
CA TRP A 117 -3.50 -7.68 11.68
C TRP A 117 -4.33 -6.92 12.72
N CYS A 118 -5.58 -7.31 12.95
CA CYS A 118 -6.42 -6.69 13.98
C CYS A 118 -5.84 -6.89 15.38
N GLU A 119 -5.43 -8.12 15.70
CA GLU A 119 -4.80 -8.47 16.99
C GLU A 119 -3.54 -7.66 17.23
N LYS A 120 -2.64 -7.62 16.23
CA LYS A 120 -1.40 -6.84 16.30
C LYS A 120 -1.63 -5.35 16.58
N ASN A 121 -2.72 -4.79 16.05
CA ASN A 121 -3.00 -3.35 16.14
C ASN A 121 -4.09 -3.01 17.16
N GLY A 122 -4.52 -3.97 17.98
CA GLY A 122 -5.50 -3.77 19.05
C GLY A 122 -6.89 -3.41 18.53
N TYR A 123 -7.37 -4.09 17.49
CA TYR A 123 -8.75 -4.02 17.00
C TYR A 123 -9.51 -5.29 17.36
N LYS A 124 -10.72 -5.13 17.89
CA LYS A 124 -11.67 -6.24 18.01
C LYS A 124 -12.27 -6.53 16.62
N TYR A 125 -12.48 -7.81 16.32
CA TYR A 125 -13.07 -8.24 15.06
C TYR A 125 -13.95 -9.47 15.24
N ALA A 126 -14.82 -9.71 14.26
CA ALA A 126 -15.67 -10.89 14.14
C ALA A 126 -15.83 -11.28 12.66
N ASP A 127 -16.45 -12.43 12.42
CA ASP A 127 -16.75 -12.93 11.08
C ASP A 127 -18.26 -13.00 10.84
N LYS A 128 -18.67 -12.52 9.65
CA LYS A 128 -20.01 -12.56 9.05
C LYS A 128 -21.08 -11.72 9.75
N ILE A 129 -21.10 -11.71 11.08
CA ILE A 129 -22.11 -11.01 11.88
C ILE A 129 -21.47 -10.27 13.05
N ILE A 130 -22.19 -9.26 13.56
CA ILE A 130 -21.83 -8.59 14.81
C ILE A 130 -22.17 -9.56 15.97
N PRO A 131 -21.20 -9.91 16.85
CA PRO A 131 -21.48 -10.74 18.01
C PRO A 131 -22.45 -10.07 18.99
N ASN A 132 -23.33 -10.87 19.62
CA ASN A 132 -24.30 -10.37 20.60
C ASN A 132 -23.64 -9.60 21.74
N GLU A 133 -22.45 -10.03 22.18
CA GLU A 133 -21.65 -9.34 23.20
C GLU A 133 -21.44 -7.86 22.88
N TRP A 134 -21.22 -7.47 21.62
CA TRP A 134 -20.96 -6.07 21.27
C TRP A 134 -22.21 -5.20 21.43
N PHE A 135 -23.41 -5.76 21.25
CA PHE A 135 -24.65 -5.02 21.49
C PHE A 135 -24.94 -4.84 22.98
N LEU A 136 -24.44 -5.75 23.83
CA LEU A 136 -24.65 -5.76 25.27
C LEU A 136 -23.56 -5.02 26.05
N GLU A 137 -22.45 -4.65 25.40
CA GLU A 137 -21.40 -3.87 26.03
C GLU A 137 -21.94 -2.49 26.47
N GLU A 138 -21.74 -2.17 27.75
CA GLU A 138 -22.07 -0.85 28.28
C GLU A 138 -21.18 0.21 27.64
N ASN A 139 -21.79 1.37 27.37
CA ASN A 139 -21.09 2.51 26.80
C ASN A 139 -19.99 2.94 27.78
N ARG A 140 -18.72 2.70 27.43
CA ARG A 140 -17.60 3.23 28.19
C ARG A 140 -17.34 4.65 27.65
N PRO A 141 -17.64 5.70 28.44
CA PRO A 141 -17.38 7.09 28.03
C PRO A 141 -15.90 7.33 27.76
#